data_AF-A0A2C6AF10-F1
#
_entry.id   AF-A0A2C6AF10-F1
#
_cell.length_a   1.000
_cell.length_b   1.000
_cell.length_c   1.000
_cell.angle_alpha   90.00
_cell.angle_beta   90.00
_cell.angle_gamma   90.00
#
_symmetry.space_group_name_H-M   'P 1'
#
loop_
_entity.id
_entity.type
_entity.pdbx_description
1 polymer ?
#
loop_
_entity_poly.entity_id
_entity_poly.type
_entity_poly.pdbx_seq_one_letter_code
_entity_poly.pdbx_strand_id
1 'polypeptide(L)'
;MAARRSFYLAPLVLLSAVLISYYYGATLKRTSLVLGLFRIPAKHSLASPDDLVRIEGTAHCEDLHYHEPSGLLFTACEDAQTTRHLWFPPLGIFDDHLPTARDRGSLKIIDPKTLKARSLRFENFEKPFVTHGIDVFDDPRRNKGEAIYIFAVNHVPNVEYYGKGRRDVSKSRSVVEIFHYTIGSDSVKHIRTVWHPLLTTPNDILALSPESFLVTNDHFYREGVMRQIEDLHFGARWTDTVHVRFLPGDGTTAAKHDADGVEASVALGNMHNNNGIGRGKGPRDVLVTSASSGVLHLGTRDGSSTGAPQTIKITETIELDSTIDNPSYFADPYANGTFDASGVVVCGLSRAVDILKNGRIPDAVDGIMVWMVSPSGPGDTNPTEKWTKRLLFQDDGTAVRSCSAAVLVPNEPSAQDGRRQAQLFVTGFLSNNMASITLNLGDYGF
;
A
#
# COMPACT_ATOMS: atom_id res chain seq x y z
N MET A 1 -60.58 22.95 3.50
CA MET A 1 -59.56 23.12 4.55
C MET A 1 -58.30 22.34 4.15
N ALA A 2 -57.52 22.83 3.16
CA ALA A 2 -56.29 22.17 2.68
C ALA A 2 -55.49 23.12 1.75
N ALA A 3 -54.89 24.20 2.28
CA ALA A 3 -54.03 25.07 1.46
C ALA A 3 -53.05 25.94 2.28
N ARG A 4 -52.60 25.48 3.46
CA ARG A 4 -51.67 26.25 4.32
C ARG A 4 -50.40 25.51 4.76
N ARG A 5 -50.18 24.26 4.32
CA ARG A 5 -48.99 23.48 4.73
C ARG A 5 -47.74 23.67 3.84
N SER A 6 -47.85 24.36 2.70
CA SER A 6 -46.76 24.43 1.71
C SER A 6 -45.81 25.64 1.86
N PHE A 7 -46.20 26.70 2.57
CA PHE A 7 -45.41 27.95 2.66
C PHE A 7 -44.21 27.88 3.62
N TYR A 8 -44.26 27.02 4.64
CA TYR A 8 -43.16 26.86 5.61
C TYR A 8 -42.18 25.74 5.23
N LEU A 9 -42.54 24.87 4.28
CA LEU A 9 -41.71 23.74 3.87
C LEU A 9 -40.51 24.20 3.02
N ALA A 10 -40.72 25.13 2.09
CA ALA A 10 -39.65 25.62 1.22
C ALA A 10 -38.54 26.39 1.98
N PRO A 11 -38.84 27.32 2.91
CA PRO A 11 -37.82 27.95 3.74
C PRO A 11 -37.08 26.96 4.65
N LEU A 12 -37.78 25.94 5.18
CA LEU A 12 -37.18 24.92 6.03
C LEU A 12 -36.24 23.99 5.25
N VAL A 13 -36.62 23.62 4.01
CA VAL A 13 -35.76 22.84 3.11
C VAL A 13 -34.53 23.64 2.69
N LEU A 14 -34.70 24.93 2.36
CA LEU A 14 -33.57 25.83 2.05
C LEU A 14 -32.64 26.00 3.26
N LEU A 15 -33.18 26.24 4.45
CA LEU A 15 -32.38 26.36 5.67
C LEU A 15 -31.64 25.05 5.98
N SER A 16 -32.29 23.90 5.81
CA SER A 16 -31.67 22.59 5.99
C SER A 16 -30.55 22.35 4.97
N ALA A 17 -30.77 22.70 3.70
CA ALA A 17 -29.74 22.59 2.66
C ALA A 17 -28.54 23.51 2.92
N VAL A 18 -28.78 24.74 3.38
CA VAL A 18 -27.73 25.68 3.78
C VAL A 18 -26.95 25.15 4.99
N LEU A 19 -27.63 24.62 6.00
CA LEU A 19 -26.97 24.03 7.17
C LEU A 19 -26.16 22.79 6.79
N ILE A 20 -26.70 21.89 5.97
CA ILE A 20 -25.97 20.72 5.48
C ILE A 20 -24.75 21.14 4.67
N SER A 21 -24.90 22.11 3.77
CA SER A 21 -23.79 22.65 2.98
C SER A 21 -22.73 23.32 3.87
N TYR A 22 -23.15 24.09 4.87
CA TYR A 22 -22.24 24.76 5.80
C TYR A 22 -21.44 23.76 6.65
N TYR A 23 -22.08 22.72 7.19
CA TYR A 23 -21.42 21.74 8.06
C TYR A 23 -20.67 20.65 7.30
N TYR A 24 -21.18 20.21 6.14
CA TYR A 24 -20.67 19.04 5.43
C TYR A 24 -20.15 19.34 4.03
N GLY A 25 -20.38 20.54 3.47
CA GLY A 25 -20.04 20.86 2.08
C GLY A 25 -18.55 20.74 1.78
N ALA A 26 -17.67 21.16 2.70
CA ALA A 26 -16.22 21.02 2.53
C ALA A 26 -15.79 19.54 2.52
N THR A 27 -16.28 18.75 3.46
CA THR A 27 -16.01 17.30 3.54
C THR A 27 -16.54 16.58 2.31
N LEU A 28 -17.79 16.84 1.90
CA LEU A 28 -18.39 16.24 0.71
C LEU A 28 -17.61 16.60 -0.56
N LYS A 29 -17.16 17.85 -0.69
CA LYS A 29 -16.30 18.29 -1.81
C LYS A 29 -14.98 17.52 -1.80
N ARG A 30 -14.32 17.40 -0.65
CA ARG A 30 -13.05 16.69 -0.50
C ARG A 30 -13.20 15.20 -0.81
N THR A 31 -14.18 14.53 -0.20
CA THR A 31 -14.53 13.14 -0.50
C THR A 31 -14.84 12.96 -1.98
N SER A 32 -15.57 13.90 -2.60
CA SER A 32 -15.90 13.81 -4.03
C SER A 32 -14.68 13.90 -4.94
N LEU A 33 -13.70 14.73 -4.56
CA LEU A 33 -12.44 14.91 -5.27
C LEU A 33 -11.56 13.65 -5.14
N VAL A 34 -11.34 13.18 -3.91
CA VAL A 34 -10.49 12.01 -3.60
C VAL A 34 -11.02 10.75 -4.29
N LEU A 35 -12.31 10.48 -4.15
CA LEU A 35 -12.94 9.30 -4.74
C LEU A 35 -13.12 9.41 -6.26
N GLY A 36 -12.84 10.59 -6.82
CA GLY A 36 -12.83 10.81 -8.27
C GLY A 36 -14.21 10.75 -8.91
N LEU A 37 -15.30 11.10 -8.20
CA LEU A 37 -16.67 10.96 -8.72
C LEU A 37 -16.87 11.58 -10.11
N PHE A 38 -16.24 12.74 -10.34
CA PHE A 38 -16.31 13.48 -11.60
C PHE A 38 -15.01 13.44 -12.42
N ARG A 39 -14.02 12.65 -12.01
CA ARG A 39 -12.75 12.53 -12.74
C ARG A 39 -12.96 11.70 -13.99
N ILE A 40 -12.40 12.15 -15.11
CA ILE A 40 -12.29 11.38 -16.36
C ILE A 40 -10.86 10.80 -16.37
N PRO A 41 -10.69 9.46 -16.32
CA PRO A 41 -9.36 8.86 -16.36
C PRO A 41 -8.68 9.21 -17.68
N ALA A 42 -7.43 9.67 -17.61
CA ALA A 42 -6.65 9.97 -18.79
C ALA A 42 -5.87 8.74 -19.23
N LYS A 43 -5.76 8.55 -20.55
CA LYS A 43 -4.91 7.54 -21.14
C LYS A 43 -3.47 8.08 -21.24
N HIS A 44 -2.56 7.50 -20.48
CA HIS A 44 -1.10 7.74 -20.52
C HIS A 44 -0.67 9.20 -20.71
N SER A 45 -1.12 10.12 -19.85
CA SER A 45 -0.55 11.47 -19.92
C SER A 45 0.70 11.52 -19.04
N LEU A 46 1.77 12.13 -19.57
CA LEU A 46 3.02 12.55 -18.90
C LEU A 46 4.29 11.71 -19.17
N ALA A 47 4.20 10.68 -20.03
CA ALA A 47 5.36 9.96 -20.55
C ALA A 47 5.11 9.57 -22.01
N SER A 48 6.18 9.42 -22.81
CA SER A 48 6.04 8.95 -24.19
C SER A 48 5.38 7.56 -24.16
N PRO A 49 4.21 7.35 -24.78
CA PRO A 49 3.48 6.07 -24.68
C PRO A 49 4.30 4.85 -25.14
N ASP A 50 5.32 5.08 -25.95
CA ASP A 50 6.22 4.06 -26.48
C ASP A 50 7.20 3.49 -25.43
N ASP A 51 7.33 4.12 -24.26
CA ASP A 51 8.29 3.73 -23.20
C ASP A 51 7.67 2.85 -22.10
N LEU A 52 6.36 2.58 -22.16
CA LEU A 52 5.68 1.73 -21.16
C LEU A 52 5.94 0.25 -21.44
N VAL A 53 6.47 -0.46 -20.44
CA VAL A 53 6.74 -1.90 -20.51
C VAL A 53 5.93 -2.62 -19.45
N ARG A 54 5.14 -3.61 -19.86
CA ARG A 54 4.48 -4.54 -18.93
C ARG A 54 5.47 -5.60 -18.46
N ILE A 55 5.44 -5.90 -17.17
CA ILE A 55 6.32 -6.92 -16.58
C ILE A 55 5.52 -8.21 -16.48
N GLU A 56 5.81 -9.18 -17.34
CA GLU A 56 5.06 -10.44 -17.37
C GLU A 56 5.20 -11.25 -16.07
N GLY A 57 4.17 -12.03 -15.74
CA GLY A 57 4.17 -12.92 -14.58
C GLY A 57 4.02 -12.21 -13.22
N THR A 58 3.49 -10.99 -13.21
CA THR A 58 3.30 -10.15 -12.01
C THR A 58 1.81 -9.86 -11.77
N ALA A 59 0.99 -10.91 -11.73
CA ALA A 59 -0.44 -10.78 -11.48
C ALA A 59 -0.73 -10.43 -10.01
N HIS A 60 -1.56 -9.40 -9.81
CA HIS A 60 -2.10 -8.96 -8.54
C HIS A 60 -1.05 -8.72 -7.45
N CYS A 61 0.12 -8.25 -7.86
CA CYS A 61 1.16 -7.83 -6.94
C CYS A 61 0.70 -6.55 -6.23
N GLU A 62 0.35 -6.65 -4.96
CA GLU A 62 -0.26 -5.50 -4.28
C GLU A 62 0.80 -4.52 -3.75
N ASP A 63 2.00 -4.99 -3.43
CA ASP A 63 3.06 -4.13 -2.89
C ASP A 63 4.43 -4.39 -3.53
N LEU A 64 5.33 -3.40 -3.47
CA LEU A 64 6.61 -3.38 -4.18
C LEU A 64 7.68 -2.57 -3.42
N HIS A 65 8.86 -3.17 -3.25
CA HIS A 65 10.00 -2.52 -2.62
C HIS A 65 11.26 -2.59 -3.47
N TYR A 66 11.95 -1.46 -3.62
CA TYR A 66 13.30 -1.42 -4.18
C TYR A 66 14.34 -1.57 -3.07
N HIS A 67 15.12 -2.64 -3.15
CA HIS A 67 16.20 -2.90 -2.20
C HIS A 67 17.53 -2.43 -2.79
N GLU A 68 17.85 -1.16 -2.55
CA GLU A 68 19.04 -0.47 -3.08
C GLU A 68 20.34 -1.28 -2.94
N PRO A 69 20.67 -1.91 -1.79
CA PRO A 69 21.92 -2.66 -1.67
C PRO A 69 22.07 -3.83 -2.65
N SER A 70 20.95 -4.41 -3.10
CA SER A 70 20.95 -5.49 -4.09
C SER A 70 20.68 -5.02 -5.52
N GLY A 71 20.15 -3.80 -5.70
CA GLY A 71 19.67 -3.30 -6.99
C GLY A 71 18.46 -4.05 -7.55
N LEU A 72 17.70 -4.76 -6.70
CA LEU A 72 16.55 -5.58 -7.10
C LEU A 72 15.26 -5.08 -6.47
N LEU A 73 14.16 -5.36 -7.15
CA LEU A 73 12.80 -5.13 -6.66
C LEU A 73 12.23 -6.43 -6.07
N PHE A 74 11.48 -6.30 -4.97
CA PHE A 74 10.82 -7.40 -4.27
C PHE A 74 9.32 -7.14 -4.19
N THR A 75 8.53 -8.17 -4.44
CA THR A 75 7.06 -8.09 -4.43
C THR A 75 6.43 -9.45 -4.07
N ALA A 76 5.15 -9.43 -3.69
CA ALA A 76 4.34 -10.62 -3.47
C ALA A 76 3.10 -10.59 -4.36
N CYS A 77 2.91 -11.62 -5.16
CA CYS A 77 1.91 -11.67 -6.22
C CYS A 77 1.05 -12.93 -6.12
N GLU A 78 -0.13 -12.90 -6.70
CA GLU A 78 -0.92 -14.11 -6.91
C GLU A 78 -0.37 -14.89 -8.11
N ASP A 79 -0.42 -16.23 -8.05
CA ASP A 79 -0.03 -17.07 -9.20
C ASP A 79 -1.24 -17.45 -10.07
N ALA A 80 -2.48 -17.24 -9.58
CA ALA A 80 -3.70 -17.37 -10.36
C ALA A 80 -4.42 -16.01 -10.49
N GLN A 81 -4.88 -15.70 -11.70
CA GLN A 81 -5.57 -14.43 -11.97
C GLN A 81 -7.00 -14.37 -11.38
N THR A 82 -7.64 -15.52 -11.17
CA THR A 82 -9.08 -15.57 -10.87
C THR A 82 -9.41 -15.61 -9.37
N THR A 83 -8.50 -16.12 -8.53
CA THR A 83 -8.76 -16.40 -7.11
C THR A 83 -8.94 -15.12 -6.30
N ARG A 84 -8.20 -14.07 -6.63
CA ARG A 84 -8.33 -12.73 -6.01
C ARG A 84 -9.75 -12.15 -6.09
N HIS A 85 -10.47 -12.41 -7.18
CA HIS A 85 -11.84 -11.91 -7.36
C HIS A 85 -12.89 -12.72 -6.57
N LEU A 86 -12.52 -13.89 -6.06
CA LEU A 86 -13.36 -14.77 -5.23
C LEU A 86 -13.05 -14.62 -3.74
N TRP A 87 -11.81 -14.27 -3.41
CA TRP A 87 -11.33 -14.10 -2.05
C TRP A 87 -10.25 -13.01 -1.98
N PHE A 88 -10.61 -11.88 -1.39
CA PHE A 88 -9.65 -10.85 -1.01
C PHE A 88 -10.26 -10.00 0.12
N PRO A 89 -9.99 -10.36 1.39
CA PRO A 89 -10.53 -9.65 2.55
C PRO A 89 -10.29 -8.13 2.57
N PRO A 90 -9.17 -7.59 2.05
CA PRO A 90 -8.96 -6.14 1.91
C PRO A 90 -9.95 -5.41 0.98
N LEU A 91 -10.74 -6.13 0.18
CA LEU A 91 -11.87 -5.56 -0.57
C LEU A 91 -13.24 -6.05 -0.06
N GLY A 92 -13.28 -6.72 1.09
CA GLY A 92 -14.50 -7.34 1.61
C GLY A 92 -15.04 -8.45 0.70
N ILE A 93 -14.16 -9.12 -0.05
CA ILE A 93 -14.52 -10.23 -0.95
C ILE A 93 -14.29 -11.55 -0.21
N PHE A 94 -15.37 -12.30 0.00
CA PHE A 94 -15.40 -13.58 0.74
C PHE A 94 -16.29 -14.60 0.03
N ASP A 95 -16.32 -14.55 -1.30
CA ASP A 95 -17.34 -15.18 -2.13
C ASP A 95 -17.09 -16.71 -2.24
N ASP A 96 -15.84 -17.13 -2.46
CA ASP A 96 -15.44 -18.54 -2.39
C ASP A 96 -14.00 -18.73 -1.87
N HIS A 97 -13.89 -19.38 -0.71
CA HIS A 97 -12.62 -19.72 -0.08
C HIS A 97 -11.95 -21.00 -0.63
N LEU A 98 -12.66 -21.88 -1.35
CA LEU A 98 -12.16 -23.22 -1.69
C LEU A 98 -10.99 -23.19 -2.68
N PRO A 99 -11.03 -22.38 -3.76
CA PRO A 99 -9.87 -22.23 -4.65
C PRO A 99 -8.68 -21.65 -3.90
N THR A 100 -8.91 -20.62 -3.09
CA THR A 100 -7.89 -19.93 -2.29
C THR A 100 -7.21 -20.84 -1.28
N ALA A 101 -7.95 -21.75 -0.64
CA ALA A 101 -7.40 -22.72 0.30
C ALA A 101 -6.40 -23.70 -0.34
N ARG A 102 -6.29 -23.72 -1.68
CA ARG A 102 -5.35 -24.55 -2.45
C ARG A 102 -4.37 -23.72 -3.26
N ASP A 103 -4.64 -22.43 -3.41
CA ASP A 103 -3.82 -21.51 -4.18
C ASP A 103 -2.65 -20.99 -3.34
N ARG A 104 -1.58 -20.63 -4.04
CA ARG A 104 -0.38 -20.07 -3.45
C ARG A 104 0.10 -18.95 -4.35
N GLY A 105 0.05 -17.72 -3.86
CA GLY A 105 0.86 -16.65 -4.43
C GLY A 105 2.35 -16.97 -4.31
N SER A 106 3.18 -16.08 -4.84
CA SER A 106 4.64 -16.20 -4.79
C SER A 106 5.31 -14.89 -4.42
N LEU A 107 6.47 -15.02 -3.76
CA LEU A 107 7.43 -13.92 -3.65
C LEU A 107 8.23 -13.85 -4.95
N LYS A 108 8.27 -12.67 -5.57
CA LYS A 108 8.96 -12.45 -6.83
C LYS A 108 10.05 -11.39 -6.71
N ILE A 109 11.10 -11.59 -7.49
CA ILE A 109 12.20 -10.66 -7.66
C ILE A 109 12.16 -10.13 -9.08
N ILE A 110 12.32 -8.82 -9.23
CA ILE A 110 12.40 -8.17 -10.53
C ILE A 110 13.74 -7.47 -10.64
N ASP A 111 14.46 -7.76 -11.73
CA ASP A 111 15.66 -7.01 -12.09
C ASP A 111 15.24 -5.77 -12.89
N PRO A 112 15.46 -4.55 -12.38
CA PRO A 112 15.02 -3.33 -13.06
C PRO A 112 15.68 -3.15 -14.43
N LYS A 113 16.86 -3.75 -14.68
CA LYS A 113 17.57 -3.64 -15.96
C LYS A 113 16.97 -4.55 -17.03
N THR A 114 16.48 -5.73 -16.63
CA THR A 114 15.96 -6.72 -17.58
C THR A 114 14.44 -6.74 -17.66
N LEU A 115 13.76 -6.13 -16.68
CA LEU A 115 12.30 -6.11 -16.51
C LEU A 115 11.71 -7.52 -16.46
N LYS A 116 12.47 -8.49 -15.97
CA LYS A 116 12.04 -9.88 -15.80
C LYS A 116 11.73 -10.18 -14.34
N ALA A 117 10.54 -10.71 -14.11
CA ALA A 117 10.15 -11.26 -12.82
C ALA A 117 10.57 -12.73 -12.70
N ARG A 118 11.01 -13.13 -11.50
CA ARG A 118 11.31 -14.51 -11.14
C ARG A 118 10.65 -14.86 -9.82
N SER A 119 9.83 -15.90 -9.81
CA SER A 119 9.25 -16.46 -8.58
C SER A 119 10.29 -17.26 -7.80
N LEU A 120 10.30 -17.08 -6.48
CA LEU A 120 11.15 -17.83 -5.57
C LEU A 120 10.45 -19.12 -5.14
N ARG A 121 11.19 -20.23 -5.13
CA ARG A 121 10.67 -21.50 -4.58
C ARG A 121 10.62 -21.42 -3.06
N PHE A 122 9.46 -21.67 -2.48
CA PHE A 122 9.34 -21.75 -1.02
C PHE A 122 10.04 -22.99 -0.44
N GLU A 123 10.76 -22.79 0.66
CA GLU A 123 11.23 -23.84 1.55
C GLU A 123 10.48 -23.74 2.88
N ASN A 124 10.04 -24.88 3.40
CA ASN A 124 9.28 -24.99 4.67
C ASN A 124 7.94 -24.23 4.69
N PHE A 125 7.31 -24.00 3.54
CA PHE A 125 6.02 -23.34 3.46
C PHE A 125 5.11 -23.99 2.43
N GLU A 126 4.04 -24.63 2.93
CA GLU A 126 3.05 -25.34 2.13
C GLU A 126 1.61 -24.82 2.35
N LYS A 127 1.48 -23.72 3.10
CA LYS A 127 0.20 -23.10 3.41
C LYS A 127 -0.31 -22.28 2.20
N PRO A 128 -1.62 -21.96 2.15
CA PRO A 128 -2.11 -20.94 1.24
C PRO A 128 -1.40 -19.59 1.46
N PHE A 129 -1.19 -18.84 0.38
CA PHE A 129 -0.57 -17.53 0.43
C PHE A 129 -1.35 -16.54 -0.41
N VAL A 130 -2.17 -15.73 0.27
CA VAL A 130 -3.01 -14.69 -0.32
C VAL A 130 -2.31 -13.36 -0.07
N THR A 131 -1.60 -12.85 -1.07
CA THR A 131 -0.58 -11.81 -0.89
C THR A 131 -1.20 -10.43 -0.68
N HIS A 132 -0.52 -9.57 0.06
CA HIS A 132 -0.89 -8.16 0.28
C HIS A 132 0.42 -7.38 0.53
N GLY A 133 0.44 -6.45 1.50
CA GLY A 133 1.63 -5.66 1.81
C GLY A 133 2.84 -6.49 2.26
N ILE A 134 4.03 -6.05 1.89
CA ILE A 134 5.30 -6.67 2.29
C ILE A 134 6.29 -5.62 2.80
N ASP A 135 7.38 -6.08 3.41
CA ASP A 135 8.59 -5.25 3.57
C ASP A 135 9.83 -6.14 3.53
N VAL A 136 10.97 -5.52 3.21
CA VAL A 136 12.28 -6.17 3.17
C VAL A 136 13.25 -5.54 4.16
N PHE A 137 14.05 -6.39 4.81
CA PHE A 137 15.01 -5.95 5.83
C PHE A 137 16.33 -6.71 5.67
N ASP A 138 17.46 -6.02 5.50
CA ASP A 138 18.79 -6.65 5.46
C ASP A 138 19.04 -7.56 6.67
N ASP A 139 19.57 -8.77 6.45
CA ASP A 139 20.00 -9.62 7.56
C ASP A 139 21.19 -8.96 8.28
N PRO A 140 21.04 -8.53 9.54
CA PRO A 140 22.09 -7.80 10.25
C PRO A 140 23.32 -8.66 10.55
N ARG A 141 23.26 -9.98 10.31
CA ARG A 141 24.37 -10.93 10.47
C ARG A 141 25.14 -11.16 9.18
N ARG A 142 24.73 -10.54 8.08
CA ARG A 142 25.37 -10.62 6.75
C ARG A 142 25.78 -9.23 6.29
N ASN A 143 26.62 -9.15 5.25
CA ASN A 143 26.86 -7.85 4.62
C ASN A 143 25.57 -7.38 3.94
N LYS A 144 25.35 -6.06 3.90
CA LYS A 144 24.20 -5.47 3.21
C LYS A 144 24.13 -5.97 1.76
N GLY A 145 22.92 -6.31 1.31
CA GLY A 145 22.72 -6.84 -0.04
C GLY A 145 23.10 -8.31 -0.24
N GLU A 146 23.54 -9.05 0.80
CA GLU A 146 23.76 -10.50 0.68
C GLU A 146 22.54 -11.34 1.06
N ALA A 147 21.76 -10.90 2.05
CA ALA A 147 20.58 -11.61 2.50
C ALA A 147 19.59 -10.64 3.15
N ILE A 148 18.31 -10.98 3.06
CA ILE A 148 17.21 -10.19 3.60
C ILE A 148 16.20 -11.08 4.32
N TYR A 149 15.45 -10.48 5.22
CA TYR A 149 14.16 -10.96 5.67
C TYR A 149 13.06 -10.32 4.84
N ILE A 150 12.05 -11.11 4.48
CA ILE A 150 10.84 -10.63 3.81
C ILE A 150 9.67 -10.89 4.74
N PHE A 151 8.94 -9.84 5.10
CA PHE A 151 7.72 -9.91 5.87
C PHE A 151 6.55 -9.75 4.90
N ALA A 152 5.52 -10.59 4.99
CA ALA A 152 4.41 -10.55 4.07
C ALA A 152 3.08 -10.77 4.79
N VAL A 153 2.11 -9.88 4.56
CA VAL A 153 0.73 -10.09 4.98
C VAL A 153 0.12 -11.24 4.16
N ASN A 154 -0.57 -12.16 4.85
CA ASN A 154 -1.21 -13.31 4.24
C ASN A 154 -2.66 -13.46 4.74
N HIS A 155 -3.63 -13.39 3.82
CA HIS A 155 -5.07 -13.39 4.13
C HIS A 155 -5.73 -14.76 3.95
N VAL A 156 -5.37 -15.74 4.76
CA VAL A 156 -5.90 -17.11 4.62
C VAL A 156 -7.34 -17.26 5.14
N PRO A 157 -8.16 -18.15 4.53
CA PRO A 157 -9.44 -18.55 5.10
C PRO A 157 -9.32 -19.11 6.53
N ASN A 158 -10.24 -18.72 7.41
CA ASN A 158 -10.25 -19.17 8.78
C ASN A 158 -10.89 -20.57 8.90
N VAL A 159 -10.07 -21.56 9.24
CA VAL A 159 -10.51 -22.96 9.46
C VAL A 159 -11.58 -23.07 10.56
N GLU A 160 -11.56 -22.21 11.57
CA GLU A 160 -12.61 -22.23 12.61
C GLU A 160 -13.98 -21.83 12.02
N TYR A 161 -14.01 -20.87 11.10
CA TYR A 161 -15.25 -20.42 10.44
C TYR A 161 -15.76 -21.44 9.42
N TYR A 162 -14.89 -21.87 8.51
CA TYR A 162 -15.28 -22.69 7.37
C TYR A 162 -15.21 -24.20 7.64
N GLY A 163 -14.22 -24.65 8.40
CA GLY A 163 -14.04 -26.07 8.72
C GLY A 163 -14.86 -26.54 9.92
N LYS A 164 -15.02 -25.67 10.94
CA LYS A 164 -15.75 -26.01 12.18
C LYS A 164 -17.11 -25.30 12.32
N GLY A 165 -17.47 -24.45 11.36
CA GLY A 165 -18.78 -23.78 11.34
C GLY A 165 -18.98 -22.71 12.42
N ARG A 166 -17.91 -22.22 13.07
CA ARG A 166 -18.01 -21.16 14.08
C ARG A 166 -18.33 -19.83 13.43
N ARG A 167 -19.48 -19.24 13.75
CA ARG A 167 -19.94 -17.95 13.18
C ARG A 167 -19.56 -16.73 14.02
N ASP A 168 -18.98 -16.96 15.19
CA ASP A 168 -18.51 -15.94 16.13
C ASP A 168 -17.05 -15.50 15.89
N VAL A 169 -16.37 -16.13 14.92
CA VAL A 169 -15.01 -15.80 14.49
C VAL A 169 -15.02 -15.18 13.09
N SER A 170 -13.96 -14.45 12.72
CA SER A 170 -13.83 -13.85 11.40
C SER A 170 -13.68 -14.90 10.28
N LYS A 171 -14.18 -14.58 9.08
CA LYS A 171 -14.00 -15.40 7.86
C LYS A 171 -12.54 -15.55 7.46
N SER A 172 -11.75 -14.47 7.54
CA SER A 172 -10.29 -14.51 7.32
C SER A 172 -9.54 -14.68 8.64
N ARG A 173 -8.41 -15.38 8.59
CA ARG A 173 -7.38 -15.44 9.63
C ARG A 173 -6.11 -14.83 9.05
N SER A 174 -6.06 -13.52 8.95
CA SER A 174 -4.89 -12.81 8.44
C SER A 174 -3.69 -12.98 9.38
N VAL A 175 -2.52 -13.23 8.81
CA VAL A 175 -1.25 -13.42 9.52
C VAL A 175 -0.13 -12.64 8.82
N VAL A 176 1.04 -12.56 9.45
CA VAL A 176 2.28 -12.12 8.80
C VAL A 176 3.22 -13.31 8.68
N GLU A 177 3.63 -13.61 7.45
CA GLU A 177 4.61 -14.64 7.14
C GLU A 177 6.00 -14.02 7.02
N ILE A 178 6.99 -14.68 7.59
CA ILE A 178 8.36 -14.19 7.66
C ILE A 178 9.26 -15.19 6.96
N PHE A 179 10.03 -14.67 6.03
CA PHE A 179 10.94 -15.44 5.19
C PHE A 179 12.35 -14.90 5.30
N HIS A 180 13.33 -15.75 5.01
CA HIS A 180 14.74 -15.38 4.86
C HIS A 180 15.19 -15.77 3.45
N TYR A 181 15.81 -14.82 2.77
CA TYR A 181 16.26 -14.97 1.39
C TYR A 181 17.73 -14.56 1.29
N THR A 182 18.54 -15.43 0.68
CA THR A 182 19.91 -15.09 0.27
C THR A 182 19.87 -14.58 -1.16
N ILE A 183 20.39 -13.38 -1.40
CA ILE A 183 20.38 -12.75 -2.72
C ILE A 183 21.08 -13.65 -3.74
N GLY A 184 20.38 -13.93 -4.85
CA GLY A 184 20.85 -14.81 -5.92
C GLY A 184 20.37 -16.26 -5.81
N SER A 185 19.72 -16.65 -4.70
CA SER A 185 19.15 -18.00 -4.56
C SER A 185 17.90 -18.20 -5.43
N ASP A 186 17.60 -19.48 -5.74
CA ASP A 186 16.35 -19.92 -6.36
C ASP A 186 15.21 -20.13 -5.38
N SER A 187 15.52 -20.11 -4.09
CA SER A 187 14.56 -20.39 -3.03
C SER A 187 14.62 -19.39 -1.90
N VAL A 188 13.49 -19.31 -1.19
CA VAL A 188 13.28 -18.47 -0.03
C VAL A 188 12.72 -19.33 1.11
N LYS A 189 13.33 -19.22 2.29
CA LYS A 189 13.03 -20.08 3.42
C LYS A 189 12.02 -19.41 4.35
N HIS A 190 10.90 -20.07 4.60
CA HIS A 190 9.98 -19.63 5.64
C HIS A 190 10.60 -19.85 7.02
N ILE A 191 10.51 -18.82 7.84
CA ILE A 191 11.03 -18.76 9.19
C ILE A 191 9.90 -18.90 10.18
N ARG A 192 8.80 -18.15 9.97
CA ARG A 192 7.74 -18.04 10.97
C ARG A 192 6.43 -17.49 10.40
N THR A 193 5.32 -18.02 10.89
CA THR A 193 3.99 -17.38 10.82
C THR A 193 3.74 -16.64 12.12
N VAL A 194 3.32 -15.37 12.05
CA VAL A 194 3.04 -14.50 13.20
C VAL A 194 1.56 -14.10 13.19
N TRP A 195 0.89 -14.33 14.33
CA TRP A 195 -0.49 -13.92 14.56
C TRP A 195 -0.65 -13.35 15.96
N HIS A 196 -1.53 -12.36 16.12
CA HIS A 196 -1.93 -11.82 17.41
C HIS A 196 -3.32 -11.16 17.27
N PRO A 197 -4.16 -11.09 18.32
CA PRO A 197 -5.50 -10.50 18.25
C PRO A 197 -5.57 -9.04 17.76
N LEU A 198 -4.46 -8.29 17.88
CA LEU A 198 -4.34 -6.93 17.36
C LEU A 198 -4.08 -6.87 15.84
N LEU A 199 -3.76 -7.97 15.16
CA LEU A 199 -3.72 -8.03 13.69
C LEU A 199 -5.13 -8.34 13.17
N THR A 200 -6.00 -7.34 13.20
CA THR A 200 -7.42 -7.50 12.90
C THR A 200 -7.70 -7.52 11.40
N THR A 201 -7.06 -6.61 10.66
CA THR A 201 -7.18 -6.34 9.22
C THR A 201 -5.84 -5.85 8.68
N PRO A 202 -4.74 -6.63 8.85
CA PRO A 202 -3.40 -6.18 8.51
C PRO A 202 -3.32 -5.79 7.02
N ASN A 203 -2.72 -4.66 6.72
CA ASN A 203 -2.61 -4.12 5.37
C ASN A 203 -1.15 -4.14 4.89
N ASP A 204 -0.31 -3.30 5.49
CA ASP A 204 1.08 -3.14 5.07
C ASP A 204 2.05 -3.16 6.27
N ILE A 205 3.34 -3.37 6.00
CA ILE A 205 4.36 -3.71 7.00
C ILE A 205 5.54 -2.73 6.95
N LEU A 206 6.08 -2.41 8.12
CA LEU A 206 7.40 -1.79 8.27
C LEU A 206 8.27 -2.63 9.20
N ALA A 207 9.17 -3.43 8.63
CA ALA A 207 10.15 -4.22 9.35
C ALA A 207 11.15 -3.34 10.10
N LEU A 208 11.40 -3.67 11.37
CA LEU A 208 12.30 -2.94 12.26
C LEU A 208 13.54 -3.76 12.62
N SER A 209 13.39 -5.07 12.68
CA SER A 209 14.44 -6.08 12.86
C SER A 209 13.92 -7.42 12.35
N PRO A 210 14.74 -8.49 12.31
CA PRO A 210 14.27 -9.81 11.94
C PRO A 210 13.12 -10.34 12.82
N GLU A 211 12.97 -9.80 14.03
CA GLU A 211 11.98 -10.21 15.03
C GLU A 211 10.96 -9.12 15.40
N SER A 212 10.90 -8.03 14.66
CA SER A 212 10.00 -6.91 14.98
C SER A 212 9.58 -6.12 13.76
N PHE A 213 8.31 -5.74 13.72
CA PHE A 213 7.73 -4.94 12.65
C PHE A 213 6.58 -4.08 13.17
N LEU A 214 6.22 -3.06 12.41
CA LEU A 214 4.93 -2.37 12.51
C LEU A 214 4.01 -2.91 11.42
N VAL A 215 2.73 -3.01 11.70
CA VAL A 215 1.71 -3.43 10.73
C VAL A 215 0.48 -2.54 10.88
N THR A 216 -0.05 -2.04 9.78
CA THR A 216 -1.29 -1.25 9.77
C THR A 216 -2.49 -2.18 9.75
N ASN A 217 -3.58 -1.81 10.44
CA ASN A 217 -4.89 -2.40 10.26
C ASN A 217 -5.77 -1.41 9.50
N ASP A 218 -6.30 -1.78 8.34
CA ASP A 218 -6.95 -0.83 7.42
C ASP A 218 -8.44 -0.62 7.64
N HIS A 219 -9.10 -1.49 8.40
CA HIS A 219 -10.52 -1.36 8.72
C HIS A 219 -10.85 -1.85 10.13
N PHE A 220 -11.79 -1.17 10.79
CA PHE A 220 -12.45 -1.68 11.98
C PHE A 220 -13.50 -2.74 11.62
N TYR A 221 -14.35 -2.44 10.62
CA TYR A 221 -15.33 -3.39 10.11
C TYR A 221 -14.73 -4.25 9.00
N ARG A 222 -14.76 -5.59 9.18
CA ARG A 222 -14.19 -6.54 8.21
C ARG A 222 -15.03 -6.73 6.95
N GLU A 223 -16.34 -6.51 7.03
CA GLU A 223 -17.28 -6.69 5.92
C GLU A 223 -18.58 -5.90 6.15
N GLY A 224 -19.46 -5.90 5.15
CA GLY A 224 -20.81 -5.34 5.24
C GLY A 224 -20.88 -3.82 5.04
N VAL A 225 -22.09 -3.27 5.25
CA VAL A 225 -22.40 -1.86 4.96
C VAL A 225 -21.60 -0.90 5.83
N MET A 226 -21.34 -1.26 7.09
CA MET A 226 -20.58 -0.40 8.00
C MET A 226 -19.13 -0.19 7.55
N ARG A 227 -18.53 -1.19 6.88
CA ARG A 227 -17.21 -1.03 6.25
C ARG A 227 -17.25 -0.01 5.12
N GLN A 228 -18.28 -0.04 4.27
CA GLN A 228 -18.43 0.97 3.20
C GLN A 228 -18.65 2.38 3.76
N ILE A 229 -19.35 2.50 4.90
CA ILE A 229 -19.52 3.78 5.59
C ILE A 229 -18.18 4.26 6.15
N GLU A 230 -17.37 3.36 6.71
CA GLU A 230 -16.01 3.64 7.17
C GLU A 230 -15.17 4.25 6.03
N ASP A 231 -15.19 3.65 4.83
CA ASP A 231 -14.42 4.15 3.67
C ASP A 231 -14.83 5.56 3.23
N LEU A 232 -16.15 5.85 3.23
CA LEU A 232 -16.70 7.13 2.76
C LEU A 232 -16.66 8.25 3.80
N HIS A 233 -16.70 7.90 5.09
CA HIS A 233 -16.70 8.86 6.17
C HIS A 233 -15.29 9.10 6.69
N PHE A 234 -14.62 10.14 6.19
CA PHE A 234 -13.24 10.48 6.57
C PHE A 234 -13.06 10.79 8.08
N GLY A 235 -14.16 10.93 8.84
CA GLY A 235 -14.16 11.02 10.30
C GLY A 235 -14.11 9.68 11.04
N ALA A 236 -14.22 8.54 10.34
CA ALA A 236 -14.18 7.18 10.90
C ALA A 236 -12.75 6.77 11.29
N ARG A 237 -12.17 7.51 12.24
CA ARG A 237 -10.77 7.37 12.68
C ARG A 237 -10.61 6.20 13.66
N TRP A 238 -10.91 4.98 13.20
CA TRP A 238 -11.01 3.77 14.03
C TRP A 238 -9.86 2.78 13.83
N THR A 239 -8.98 3.07 12.88
CA THR A 239 -7.89 2.20 12.46
C THR A 239 -6.58 2.56 13.14
N ASP A 240 -5.63 1.64 13.13
CA ASP A 240 -4.39 1.73 13.90
C ASP A 240 -3.19 1.06 13.21
N THR A 241 -1.99 1.38 13.69
CA THR A 241 -0.76 0.66 13.41
C THR A 241 -0.35 -0.04 14.69
N VAL A 242 0.01 -1.31 14.58
CA VAL A 242 0.41 -2.17 15.70
C VAL A 242 1.91 -2.45 15.58
N HIS A 243 2.64 -2.22 16.67
CA HIS A 243 3.99 -2.73 16.83
C HIS A 243 3.93 -4.18 17.28
N VAL A 244 4.65 -5.05 16.58
CA VAL A 244 4.75 -6.48 16.87
C VAL A 244 6.22 -6.83 17.16
N ARG A 245 6.42 -7.65 18.18
CA ARG A 245 7.68 -8.32 18.49
C ARG A 245 7.41 -9.80 18.68
N PHE A 246 8.39 -10.63 18.38
CA PHE A 246 8.29 -12.04 18.68
C PHE A 246 9.64 -12.64 19.05
N LEU A 247 9.65 -13.78 19.74
CA LEU A 247 10.91 -14.44 20.05
C LEU A 247 11.51 -15.08 18.78
N PRO A 248 12.82 -14.94 18.52
CA PRO A 248 13.44 -15.65 17.42
C PRO A 248 13.23 -17.15 17.62
N GLY A 249 12.70 -17.84 16.61
CA GLY A 249 12.74 -19.29 16.61
C GLY A 249 14.20 -19.73 16.56
N ASP A 250 14.62 -20.70 17.36
CA ASP A 250 15.99 -21.23 17.36
C ASP A 250 16.36 -21.98 16.06
N GLY A 251 15.48 -21.97 15.05
CA GLY A 251 15.65 -22.67 13.78
C GLY A 251 15.52 -24.20 13.88
N THR A 252 15.37 -24.74 15.09
CA THR A 252 15.25 -26.18 15.38
C THR A 252 13.88 -26.56 15.93
N THR A 253 13.16 -25.60 16.50
CA THR A 253 11.85 -25.75 17.11
C THR A 253 10.88 -24.76 16.45
N ALA A 254 10.01 -25.25 15.58
CA ALA A 254 8.92 -24.44 15.06
C ALA A 254 8.00 -23.99 16.22
N ALA A 255 7.54 -22.73 16.19
CA ALA A 255 6.47 -22.31 17.10
C ALA A 255 5.28 -23.27 16.94
N LYS A 256 4.73 -23.75 18.07
CA LYS A 256 3.62 -24.72 18.01
C LYS A 256 2.34 -24.04 17.53
N HIS A 257 2.19 -22.75 17.85
CA HIS A 257 1.12 -21.89 17.39
C HIS A 257 1.65 -20.54 16.89
N ASP A 258 0.95 -19.95 15.93
CA ASP A 258 1.31 -18.66 15.31
C ASP A 258 1.41 -17.49 16.33
N ALA A 259 0.80 -17.64 17.51
CA ALA A 259 0.76 -16.65 18.60
C ALA A 259 1.88 -16.81 19.64
N ASP A 260 2.63 -17.91 19.61
CA ASP A 260 3.53 -18.28 20.72
C ASP A 260 4.68 -17.28 20.88
N GLY A 261 4.71 -16.55 21.98
CA GLY A 261 5.75 -15.54 22.22
C GLY A 261 5.70 -14.36 21.26
N VAL A 262 4.50 -14.04 20.74
CA VAL A 262 4.21 -12.79 20.02
C VAL A 262 3.66 -11.76 21.00
N GLU A 263 4.30 -10.60 21.06
CA GLU A 263 3.86 -9.44 21.81
C GLU A 263 3.45 -8.34 20.83
N ALA A 264 2.36 -7.63 21.10
CA ALA A 264 1.93 -6.53 20.27
C ALA A 264 1.28 -5.39 21.05
N SER A 265 1.43 -4.17 20.55
CA SER A 265 0.87 -2.95 21.13
C SER A 265 0.55 -1.93 20.05
N VAL A 266 -0.48 -1.11 20.24
CA VAL A 266 -0.81 -0.02 19.31
C VAL A 266 0.33 1.03 19.32
N ALA A 267 0.92 1.26 18.15
CA ALA A 267 1.98 2.23 17.90
C ALA A 267 1.46 3.58 17.39
N LEU A 268 0.35 3.55 16.65
CA LEU A 268 -0.37 4.72 16.14
C LEU A 268 -1.87 4.39 16.13
N GLY A 269 -2.72 5.24 16.67
CA GLY A 269 -4.17 5.03 16.65
C GLY A 269 -4.90 6.28 16.19
N ASN A 270 -6.23 6.18 16.08
CA ASN A 270 -7.11 7.26 15.61
C ASN A 270 -6.82 7.68 14.16
N MET A 271 -6.55 6.70 13.31
CA MET A 271 -6.33 6.87 11.87
C MET A 271 -7.60 6.49 11.09
N HIS A 272 -7.81 7.08 9.93
CA HIS A 272 -8.89 6.69 9.01
C HIS A 272 -8.30 5.84 7.90
N ASN A 273 -8.81 4.62 7.71
CA ASN A 273 -8.37 3.69 6.68
C ASN A 273 -6.83 3.61 6.57
N ASN A 274 -6.20 3.28 7.71
CA ASN A 274 -4.75 3.21 7.88
C ASN A 274 -4.18 2.06 7.05
N ASN A 275 -3.55 2.39 5.94
CA ASN A 275 -3.26 1.48 4.84
C ASN A 275 -1.74 1.32 4.72
N GLY A 276 -1.10 1.81 3.66
CA GLY A 276 0.34 1.73 3.48
C GLY A 276 1.20 2.32 4.59
N ILE A 277 2.34 1.68 4.88
CA ILE A 277 3.36 2.15 5.82
C ILE A 277 4.77 1.94 5.26
N GLY A 278 5.56 3.02 5.18
CA GLY A 278 6.87 2.98 4.53
C GLY A 278 7.97 3.72 5.30
N ARG A 279 9.22 3.56 4.85
CA ARG A 279 10.37 4.35 5.35
C ARG A 279 10.33 5.74 4.74
N GLY A 280 10.56 6.76 5.57
CA GLY A 280 10.83 8.11 5.09
C GLY A 280 12.31 8.34 4.79
N LYS A 281 12.70 9.62 4.74
CA LYS A 281 14.08 10.05 4.42
C LYS A 281 15.11 9.55 5.43
N GLY A 282 14.80 9.70 6.72
CA GLY A 282 15.66 9.33 7.83
C GLY A 282 15.41 7.91 8.34
N PRO A 283 16.35 7.34 9.13
CA PRO A 283 16.25 5.97 9.64
C PRO A 283 15.09 5.74 10.62
N ARG A 284 14.47 6.82 11.12
CA ARG A 284 13.31 6.79 12.03
C ARG A 284 12.07 7.41 11.40
N ASP A 285 12.17 7.93 10.18
CA ASP A 285 11.05 8.55 9.52
C ASP A 285 10.12 7.44 9.02
N VAL A 286 8.83 7.62 9.26
CA VAL A 286 7.78 6.69 8.87
C VAL A 286 6.77 7.45 8.03
N LEU A 287 6.40 6.85 6.91
CA LEU A 287 5.31 7.29 6.05
C LEU A 287 4.09 6.42 6.37
N VAL A 288 2.92 7.02 6.49
CA VAL A 288 1.67 6.28 6.71
C VAL A 288 0.57 6.88 5.85
N THR A 289 -0.22 6.07 5.15
CA THR A 289 -1.32 6.56 4.32
C THR A 289 -2.68 6.29 4.94
N SER A 290 -3.56 7.29 4.85
CA SER A 290 -5.01 7.12 5.02
C SER A 290 -5.61 7.00 3.63
N ALA A 291 -5.78 5.77 3.15
CA ALA A 291 -5.92 5.48 1.73
C ALA A 291 -7.17 6.13 1.10
N SER A 292 -8.34 5.84 1.66
CA SER A 292 -9.63 6.38 1.19
C SER A 292 -9.76 7.90 1.37
N SER A 293 -9.02 8.49 2.31
CA SER A 293 -9.00 9.94 2.54
C SER A 293 -8.01 10.69 1.63
N GLY A 294 -7.11 9.99 0.93
CA GLY A 294 -6.08 10.62 0.12
C GLY A 294 -5.11 11.44 0.96
N VAL A 295 -4.70 10.94 2.13
CA VAL A 295 -3.85 11.68 3.08
C VAL A 295 -2.58 10.92 3.40
N LEU A 296 -1.44 11.54 3.11
CA LEU A 296 -0.12 11.07 3.47
C LEU A 296 0.30 11.70 4.80
N HIS A 297 0.66 10.88 5.77
CA HIS A 297 1.22 11.31 7.04
C HIS A 297 2.72 11.05 7.08
N LEU A 298 3.46 12.06 7.51
CA LEU A 298 4.88 11.91 7.83
C LEU A 298 4.98 11.87 9.34
N GLY A 299 5.69 10.89 9.86
CA GLY A 299 5.91 10.72 11.27
C GLY A 299 7.31 10.26 11.60
N THR A 300 7.57 10.17 12.89
CA THR A 300 8.82 9.64 13.43
C THR A 300 8.51 8.55 14.43
N ARG A 301 9.22 7.44 14.36
CA ARG A 301 9.16 6.40 15.38
C ARG A 301 10.08 6.75 16.54
N ASP A 302 9.66 6.38 17.75
CA ASP A 302 10.48 6.55 18.95
C ASP A 302 11.83 5.82 18.81
N GLY A 303 12.88 6.45 19.34
CA GLY A 303 14.22 5.87 19.38
C GLY A 303 14.46 4.89 20.52
N SER A 304 13.40 4.33 21.11
CA SER A 304 13.50 3.57 22.36
C SER A 304 14.41 2.35 22.21
N SER A 305 15.08 2.00 23.31
CA SER A 305 16.02 0.88 23.39
C SER A 305 15.39 -0.43 22.93
N THR A 306 16.25 -1.35 22.48
CA THR A 306 15.89 -2.74 22.19
C THR A 306 15.01 -3.32 23.30
N GLY A 307 13.74 -3.61 23.00
CA GLY A 307 12.78 -4.24 23.91
C GLY A 307 11.55 -3.42 24.24
N ALA A 308 11.57 -2.09 24.11
CA ALA A 308 10.38 -1.28 24.39
C ALA A 308 9.36 -1.30 23.24
N PRO A 309 8.06 -1.14 23.54
CA PRO A 309 7.03 -0.82 22.56
C PRO A 309 7.44 0.40 21.71
N GLN A 310 7.22 0.32 20.41
CA GLN A 310 7.44 1.44 19.49
C GLN A 310 6.17 2.26 19.37
N THR A 311 6.31 3.58 19.33
CA THR A 311 5.21 4.49 18.97
C THR A 311 5.60 5.33 17.77
N ILE A 312 4.59 5.80 17.02
CA ILE A 312 4.76 6.71 15.90
C ILE A 312 4.12 8.04 16.28
N LYS A 313 4.89 9.11 16.16
CA LYS A 313 4.40 10.48 16.27
C LYS A 313 4.27 11.09 14.88
N ILE A 314 3.05 11.37 14.46
CA ILE A 314 2.79 12.13 13.22
C ILE A 314 3.28 13.57 13.41
N THR A 315 4.13 14.02 12.50
CA THR A 315 4.70 15.37 12.48
C THR A 315 4.05 16.24 11.42
N GLU A 316 3.64 15.65 10.29
CA GLU A 316 3.03 16.38 9.18
C GLU A 316 1.93 15.56 8.51
N THR A 317 1.06 16.24 7.78
CA THR A 317 -0.07 15.64 7.07
C THR A 317 -0.26 16.38 5.77
N ILE A 318 -0.35 15.64 4.67
CA ILE A 318 -0.34 16.16 3.31
C ILE A 318 -1.55 15.54 2.59
N GLU A 319 -2.43 16.39 2.08
CA GLU A 319 -3.61 15.96 1.33
C GLU A 319 -3.29 15.88 -0.17
N LEU A 320 -3.62 14.74 -0.77
CA LEU A 320 -3.56 14.47 -2.21
C LEU A 320 -4.96 14.34 -2.80
N ASP A 321 -5.11 14.64 -4.09
CA ASP A 321 -6.43 14.75 -4.73
C ASP A 321 -7.01 13.43 -5.23
N SER A 322 -6.36 12.30 -4.98
CA SER A 322 -6.87 10.95 -5.22
C SER A 322 -6.82 10.13 -3.94
N THR A 323 -7.46 8.96 -3.93
CA THR A 323 -7.04 7.92 -2.99
C THR A 323 -5.56 7.64 -3.18
N ILE A 324 -4.91 7.22 -2.12
CA ILE A 324 -3.51 6.79 -2.13
C ILE A 324 -3.39 5.45 -1.42
N ASP A 325 -2.24 4.80 -1.51
CA ASP A 325 -2.05 3.43 -1.03
C ASP A 325 -0.62 3.29 -0.47
N ASN A 326 0.17 2.26 -0.79
CA ASN A 326 1.51 2.02 -0.26
C ASN A 326 2.54 3.11 -0.66
N PRO A 327 3.16 3.83 0.31
CA PRO A 327 4.13 4.88 0.03
C PRO A 327 5.57 4.34 -0.05
N SER A 328 6.38 4.88 -0.97
CA SER A 328 7.83 4.66 -0.99
C SER A 328 8.59 5.98 -0.95
N TYR A 329 9.79 5.99 -0.38
CA TYR A 329 10.68 7.16 -0.42
C TYR A 329 11.76 6.97 -1.49
N PHE A 330 11.79 7.88 -2.45
CA PHE A 330 12.87 7.98 -3.43
C PHE A 330 13.92 8.97 -2.93
N ALA A 331 15.14 8.49 -2.76
CA ALA A 331 16.32 9.32 -2.52
C ALA A 331 17.07 9.48 -3.85
N ASP A 332 17.16 10.70 -4.38
CA ASP A 332 17.93 10.98 -5.59
C ASP A 332 19.44 10.86 -5.30
N PRO A 333 20.13 9.82 -5.78
CA PRO A 333 21.56 9.62 -5.48
C PRO A 333 22.44 10.68 -6.16
N TYR A 334 21.90 11.44 -7.11
CA TYR A 334 22.61 12.49 -7.80
C TYR A 334 22.31 13.88 -7.22
N ALA A 335 21.42 14.00 -6.22
CA ALA A 335 21.01 15.27 -5.62
C ALA A 335 22.20 16.20 -5.34
N ASN A 336 22.05 17.48 -5.67
CA ASN A 336 23.07 18.51 -5.44
C ASN A 336 22.42 19.85 -5.04
N GLY A 337 23.23 20.88 -4.78
CA GLY A 337 22.73 22.17 -4.30
C GLY A 337 21.80 22.93 -5.26
N THR A 338 21.66 22.48 -6.51
CA THR A 338 20.78 23.09 -7.52
C THR A 338 19.56 22.24 -7.86
N PHE A 339 19.59 20.94 -7.59
CA PHE A 339 18.51 20.01 -7.93
C PHE A 339 18.52 18.78 -7.03
N ASP A 340 17.38 18.48 -6.43
CA ASP A 340 17.11 17.30 -5.62
C ASP A 340 15.72 16.77 -6.00
N ALA A 341 15.66 15.60 -6.66
CA ALA A 341 14.41 14.96 -7.02
C ALA A 341 13.88 14.03 -5.92
N SER A 342 14.44 14.05 -4.71
CA SER A 342 13.98 13.18 -3.63
C SER A 342 12.56 13.51 -3.19
N GLY A 343 11.80 12.50 -2.81
CA GLY A 343 10.42 12.68 -2.40
C GLY A 343 9.71 11.36 -2.09
N VAL A 344 8.48 11.48 -1.60
CA VAL A 344 7.59 10.34 -1.39
C VAL A 344 6.87 10.06 -2.70
N VAL A 345 7.03 8.84 -3.21
CA VAL A 345 6.24 8.32 -4.33
C VAL A 345 5.06 7.57 -3.73
N VAL A 346 3.85 7.90 -4.14
CA VAL A 346 2.64 7.25 -3.67
C VAL A 346 1.62 7.21 -4.79
N CYS A 347 0.84 6.14 -4.90
CA CYS A 347 -0.17 6.02 -5.93
C CYS A 347 -1.53 5.64 -5.37
N GLY A 348 -2.55 5.72 -6.21
CA GLY A 348 -3.87 5.17 -5.91
C GLY A 348 -4.81 5.33 -7.10
N LEU A 349 -6.11 5.23 -6.83
CA LEU A 349 -7.14 5.21 -7.86
C LEU A 349 -7.52 6.61 -8.37
N SER A 350 -7.63 6.75 -9.69
CA SER A 350 -8.22 7.94 -10.30
C SER A 350 -9.73 8.01 -10.06
N ARG A 351 -10.41 6.87 -9.96
CA ARG A 351 -11.84 6.78 -9.66
C ARG A 351 -12.13 5.67 -8.64
N ALA A 352 -11.80 5.92 -7.38
CA ALA A 352 -12.04 4.95 -6.31
C ALA A 352 -13.53 4.58 -6.14
N VAL A 353 -14.45 5.47 -6.54
CA VAL A 353 -15.91 5.19 -6.50
C VAL A 353 -16.31 3.93 -7.29
N ASP A 354 -15.51 3.52 -8.28
CA ASP A 354 -15.84 2.37 -9.12
C ASP A 354 -15.38 1.02 -8.52
N ILE A 355 -14.46 1.04 -7.53
CA ILE A 355 -13.78 -0.17 -7.05
C ILE A 355 -14.72 -1.18 -6.40
N LEU A 356 -15.74 -0.71 -5.69
CA LEU A 356 -16.74 -1.57 -5.02
C LEU A 356 -17.48 -2.45 -6.04
N LYS A 357 -17.73 -1.90 -7.24
CA LYS A 357 -18.36 -2.62 -8.35
C LYS A 357 -17.33 -3.48 -9.09
N ASN A 358 -16.16 -2.91 -9.38
CA ASN A 358 -15.18 -3.50 -10.28
C ASN A 358 -14.36 -4.62 -9.63
N GLY A 359 -14.24 -4.67 -8.30
CA GLY A 359 -13.38 -5.63 -7.58
C GLY A 359 -13.66 -7.11 -7.87
N ARG A 360 -14.91 -7.43 -8.23
CA ARG A 360 -15.38 -8.79 -8.58
C ARG A 360 -15.35 -9.08 -10.09
N ILE A 361 -14.95 -8.12 -10.91
CA ILE A 361 -14.98 -8.21 -12.37
C ILE A 361 -13.52 -8.27 -12.86
N PRO A 362 -13.05 -9.44 -13.32
CA PRO A 362 -11.65 -9.61 -13.77
C PRO A 362 -11.22 -8.64 -14.87
N ASP A 363 -12.09 -8.41 -15.86
CA ASP A 363 -11.79 -7.58 -17.03
C ASP A 363 -12.18 -6.10 -16.86
N ALA A 364 -12.59 -5.68 -15.65
CA ALA A 364 -12.84 -4.26 -15.40
C ALA A 364 -11.52 -3.47 -15.42
N VAL A 365 -11.65 -2.15 -15.60
CA VAL A 365 -10.52 -1.21 -15.53
C VAL A 365 -10.74 -0.25 -14.37
N ASP A 366 -9.68 -0.02 -13.62
CA ASP A 366 -9.63 0.93 -12.51
C ASP A 366 -8.42 1.81 -12.74
N GLY A 367 -8.65 3.03 -13.21
CA GLY A 367 -7.58 3.97 -13.54
C GLY A 367 -6.79 4.41 -12.32
N ILE A 368 -5.56 4.87 -12.57
CA ILE A 368 -4.56 5.08 -11.53
C ILE A 368 -3.90 6.45 -11.63
N MET A 369 -3.35 6.92 -10.52
CA MET A 369 -2.58 8.15 -10.41
C MET A 369 -1.35 7.89 -9.53
N VAL A 370 -0.17 8.26 -10.00
CA VAL A 370 1.09 8.18 -9.25
C VAL A 370 1.59 9.58 -8.97
N TRP A 371 1.75 9.90 -7.69
CA TRP A 371 2.18 11.19 -7.19
C TRP A 371 3.61 11.14 -6.67
N MET A 372 4.31 12.26 -6.81
CA MET A 372 5.52 12.59 -6.07
C MET A 372 5.22 13.75 -5.12
N VAL A 373 5.58 13.59 -3.85
CA VAL A 373 5.49 14.61 -2.82
C VAL A 373 6.90 14.97 -2.36
N SER A 374 7.35 16.17 -2.69
CA SER A 374 8.71 16.65 -2.40
C SER A 374 8.68 17.95 -1.60
N PRO A 375 9.69 18.26 -0.78
CA PRO A 375 9.81 19.58 -0.16
C PRO A 375 9.81 20.67 -1.22
N SER A 376 9.12 21.79 -0.97
CA SER A 376 9.10 22.88 -1.93
C SER A 376 10.48 23.50 -2.10
N GLY A 377 10.86 23.76 -3.37
CA GLY A 377 12.15 24.30 -3.77
C GLY A 377 12.05 25.74 -4.34
N PRO A 378 13.21 26.37 -4.61
CA PRO A 378 13.25 27.65 -5.30
C PRO A 378 12.79 27.47 -6.75
N GLY A 379 11.54 27.81 -7.04
CA GLY A 379 10.94 27.66 -8.38
C GLY A 379 9.48 27.17 -8.37
N ASP A 380 8.98 26.71 -7.23
CA ASP A 380 7.60 26.23 -7.13
C ASP A 380 6.57 27.37 -7.20
N THR A 381 5.45 27.07 -7.85
CA THR A 381 4.38 28.03 -8.17
C THR A 381 3.72 28.67 -6.96
N ASN A 382 3.78 27.99 -5.80
CA ASN A 382 3.24 28.49 -4.55
C ASN A 382 4.29 28.43 -3.43
N PRO A 383 5.18 29.43 -3.32
CA PRO A 383 6.32 29.41 -2.39
C PRO A 383 5.91 29.43 -0.90
N THR A 384 4.62 29.51 -0.60
CA THR A 384 4.08 29.40 0.77
C THR A 384 3.71 27.97 1.16
N GLU A 385 3.53 27.06 0.20
CA GLU A 385 3.31 25.64 0.48
C GLU A 385 4.65 24.97 0.82
N LYS A 386 4.63 24.12 1.85
CA LYS A 386 5.82 23.37 2.30
C LYS A 386 6.15 22.18 1.40
N TRP A 387 5.15 21.65 0.70
CA TRP A 387 5.23 20.43 -0.09
C TRP A 387 4.70 20.66 -1.49
N THR A 388 5.49 20.26 -2.48
CA THR A 388 5.10 20.20 -3.88
C THR A 388 4.54 18.82 -4.20
N LYS A 389 3.35 18.78 -4.79
CA LYS A 389 2.64 17.56 -5.20
C LYS A 389 2.60 17.48 -6.71
N ARG A 390 3.34 16.54 -7.29
CA ARG A 390 3.47 16.37 -8.74
C ARG A 390 2.85 15.05 -9.17
N LEU A 391 2.02 15.08 -10.21
CA LEU A 391 1.57 13.86 -10.87
C LEU A 391 2.72 13.36 -11.77
N LEU A 392 3.23 12.16 -11.49
CA LEU A 392 4.28 11.53 -12.29
C LEU A 392 3.70 10.73 -13.46
N PHE A 393 2.61 10.02 -13.22
CA PHE A 393 2.02 9.10 -14.17
C PHE A 393 0.52 8.93 -13.90
N GLN A 394 -0.26 8.75 -14.96
CA GLN A 394 -1.64 8.29 -14.87
C GLN A 394 -1.98 7.34 -16.03
N ASP A 395 -2.83 6.37 -15.73
CA ASP A 395 -3.35 5.38 -16.67
C ASP A 395 -4.85 5.20 -16.45
N ASP A 396 -5.59 4.84 -17.50
CA ASP A 396 -7.03 4.61 -17.44
C ASP A 396 -7.38 3.21 -16.88
N GLY A 397 -6.37 2.42 -16.54
CA GLY A 397 -6.49 1.05 -16.03
C GLY A 397 -6.22 -0.01 -17.09
N THR A 398 -5.93 0.39 -18.34
CA THR A 398 -5.69 -0.55 -19.44
C THR A 398 -4.28 -1.12 -19.46
N ALA A 399 -3.28 -0.40 -18.94
CA ALA A 399 -1.90 -0.88 -18.84
C ALA A 399 -1.57 -1.41 -17.44
N VAL A 400 -1.99 -0.68 -16.41
CA VAL A 400 -1.91 -1.11 -15.01
C VAL A 400 -3.18 -0.70 -14.31
N ARG A 401 -3.84 -1.67 -13.70
CA ARG A 401 -5.10 -1.47 -13.00
C ARG A 401 -4.84 -1.27 -11.51
N SER A 402 -5.67 -0.46 -10.86
CA SER A 402 -5.81 -0.40 -9.40
C SER A 402 -4.48 -0.24 -8.63
N CYS A 403 -3.77 0.87 -8.85
CA CYS A 403 -2.44 1.06 -8.30
C CYS A 403 -2.45 1.03 -6.77
N SER A 404 -1.57 0.22 -6.20
CA SER A 404 -1.34 0.12 -4.75
C SER A 404 0.09 0.44 -4.35
N ALA A 405 1.09 0.22 -5.20
CA ALA A 405 2.45 0.68 -4.91
C ALA A 405 3.15 1.20 -6.16
N ALA A 406 4.04 2.17 -5.93
CA ALA A 406 4.88 2.75 -6.97
C ALA A 406 6.27 3.07 -6.40
N VAL A 407 7.32 2.75 -7.16
CA VAL A 407 8.72 2.92 -6.76
C VAL A 407 9.53 3.49 -7.89
N LEU A 408 10.40 4.46 -7.58
CA LEU A 408 11.39 4.98 -8.52
C LEU A 408 12.74 4.30 -8.30
N VAL A 409 13.35 3.82 -9.38
CA VAL A 409 14.73 3.32 -9.43
C VAL A 409 15.57 4.32 -10.23
N PRO A 410 16.67 4.86 -9.67
CA PRO A 410 17.45 5.87 -10.38
C PRO A 410 18.19 5.26 -11.57
N ASN A 411 18.16 5.94 -12.72
CA ASN A 411 19.03 5.60 -13.86
C ASN A 411 20.36 6.33 -13.71
N GLU A 412 21.46 5.70 -14.14
CA GLU A 412 22.74 6.40 -14.27
C GLU A 412 22.62 7.51 -15.33
N PRO A 413 22.95 8.78 -15.02
CA PRO A 413 22.95 9.85 -15.99
C PRO A 413 23.90 9.50 -17.13
N SER A 414 23.43 9.57 -18.38
CA SER A 414 24.33 9.38 -19.51
C SER A 414 25.34 10.53 -19.54
N ALA A 415 26.60 10.22 -19.84
CA ALA A 415 27.66 11.24 -19.99
C ALA A 415 27.40 12.23 -21.14
N GLN A 416 26.43 11.96 -22.02
CA GLN A 416 26.18 12.74 -23.24
C GLN A 416 24.99 13.71 -23.14
N ASP A 417 23.99 13.45 -22.29
CA ASP A 417 22.79 14.30 -22.17
C ASP A 417 22.58 14.91 -20.79
N GLY A 418 23.26 14.40 -19.74
CA GLY A 418 23.18 14.91 -18.38
C GLY A 418 21.78 14.87 -17.76
N ARG A 419 20.81 14.18 -18.39
CA ARG A 419 19.42 14.15 -17.93
C ARG A 419 19.28 13.25 -16.72
N ARG A 420 18.65 13.75 -15.66
CA ARG A 420 18.30 12.93 -14.50
C ARG A 420 17.05 12.14 -14.81
N GLN A 421 17.22 10.84 -14.93
CA GLN A 421 16.13 9.91 -15.20
C GLN A 421 15.97 8.93 -14.06
N ALA A 422 14.74 8.45 -13.90
CA ALA A 422 14.44 7.30 -13.06
C ALA A 422 13.42 6.43 -13.78
N GLN A 423 13.50 5.13 -13.53
CA GLN A 423 12.52 4.17 -13.95
C GLN A 423 11.45 4.04 -12.86
N LEU A 424 10.22 4.40 -13.21
CA LEU A 424 9.05 4.23 -12.37
C LEU A 424 8.47 2.84 -12.57
N PHE A 425 8.37 2.08 -11.49
CA PHE A 425 7.65 0.81 -11.43
C PHE A 425 6.31 1.03 -10.72
N VAL A 426 5.25 0.45 -11.28
CA VAL A 426 3.88 0.62 -10.82
C VAL A 426 3.22 -0.76 -10.74
N THR A 427 2.56 -1.04 -9.62
CA THR A 427 1.83 -2.29 -9.39
C THR A 427 0.41 -2.05 -8.89
N GLY A 428 -0.44 -3.06 -8.91
CA GLY A 428 -1.81 -2.95 -8.45
C GLY A 428 -2.46 -4.25 -7.99
N PHE A 429 -3.35 -4.11 -7.00
CA PHE A 429 -4.00 -5.22 -6.30
C PHE A 429 -4.98 -6.07 -7.13
N LEU A 430 -5.45 -5.57 -8.28
CA LEU A 430 -6.25 -6.29 -9.28
C LEU A 430 -5.61 -6.27 -10.68
N SER A 431 -4.35 -5.86 -10.79
CA SER A 431 -3.67 -5.76 -12.08
C SER A 431 -3.15 -7.10 -12.55
N ASN A 432 -3.34 -7.45 -13.83
CA ASN A 432 -2.75 -8.66 -14.39
C ASN A 432 -1.22 -8.58 -14.54
N ASN A 433 -0.67 -7.37 -14.51
CA ASN A 433 0.75 -7.10 -14.62
C ASN A 433 1.11 -5.80 -13.90
N MET A 434 2.34 -5.71 -13.42
CA MET A 434 3.05 -4.47 -13.18
C MET A 434 3.40 -3.78 -14.50
N ALA A 435 3.73 -2.49 -14.44
CA ALA A 435 4.41 -1.82 -15.54
C ALA A 435 5.60 -0.99 -15.06
N SER A 436 6.48 -0.70 -16.00
CA SER A 436 7.63 0.16 -15.84
C SER A 436 7.61 1.26 -16.90
N ILE A 437 8.06 2.46 -16.54
CA ILE A 437 8.16 3.60 -17.44
C ILE A 437 9.34 4.50 -17.06
N THR A 438 10.09 4.99 -18.04
CA THR A 438 11.20 5.93 -17.79
C THR A 438 10.68 7.35 -17.69
N LEU A 439 11.09 8.06 -16.64
CA LEU A 439 10.70 9.44 -16.38
C LEU A 439 11.92 10.37 -16.38
N ASN A 440 11.76 11.58 -16.93
CA ASN A 440 12.76 12.65 -16.86
C ASN A 440 12.49 13.51 -15.61
N LEU A 441 13.25 13.34 -14.54
CA LEU A 441 13.00 14.01 -13.26
C LEU A 441 13.08 15.55 -13.34
N GLY A 442 13.82 16.08 -14.31
CA GLY A 442 13.99 17.52 -14.54
C GLY A 442 12.96 18.19 -15.46
N ASP A 443 12.20 17.43 -16.26
CA ASP A 443 11.28 17.99 -17.27
C ASP A 443 9.90 18.33 -16.70
N TYR A 444 9.60 17.92 -15.46
CA TYR A 444 8.31 18.15 -14.83
C TYR A 444 8.28 19.49 -14.08
N GLY A 445 8.60 20.58 -14.76
CA GLY A 445 8.33 21.93 -14.27
C GLY A 445 6.95 22.38 -14.71
N PHE A 446 6.05 22.65 -13.76
CA PHE A 446 5.00 23.66 -13.93
C PHE A 446 4.74 24.39 -12.63
#